data_AF-A0A3B7LYS3-F1
#
_entry.id   AF-A0A3B7LYS3-F1
#
_cell.length_a   1.000
_cell.length_b   1.000
_cell.length_c   1.000
_cell.angle_alpha   90.00
_cell.angle_beta   90.00
_cell.angle_gamma   90.00
#
_symmetry.space_group_name_H-M   'P 1'
#
loop_
_entity.id
_entity.type
_entity.pdbx_description
1 polymer ?
#
loop_
_entity_poly.entity_id
_entity_poly.type
_entity_poly.pdbx_seq_one_letter_code
_entity_poly.pdbx_strand_id
1 'polypeptide(L)'
;MKTEAVENKTENLRLKKIIVYFILLALVFSSAMMVVFQVFEYRHDYRQLSGFMRDRDDLNAEWGRLLIEQQTFGATAQIGTRAVTQLRMYSPPAAQTVVISLPATTQDKK
;
A
#
# COMPACT_ATOMS: atom_id res chain seq x y z
N MET A 1 -63.90 -21.13 -42.83
CA MET A 1 -63.35 -19.77 -42.60
C MET A 1 -62.91 -19.48 -41.16
N LYS A 2 -63.50 -20.07 -40.10
CA LYS A 2 -63.04 -19.83 -38.70
C LYS A 2 -61.83 -20.67 -38.25
N THR A 3 -61.57 -21.80 -38.91
CA THR A 3 -60.52 -22.76 -38.55
C THR A 3 -59.11 -22.29 -38.92
N GLU A 4 -58.95 -21.67 -40.10
CA GLU A 4 -57.65 -21.17 -40.59
C GLU A 4 -57.11 -19.99 -39.76
N ALA A 5 -58.00 -19.12 -39.26
CA ALA A 5 -57.61 -17.97 -38.44
C ALA A 5 -57.12 -18.37 -37.02
N VAL A 6 -57.60 -19.49 -36.49
CA VAL A 6 -57.22 -20.01 -35.16
C VAL A 6 -55.86 -20.71 -35.21
N GLU A 7 -55.58 -21.43 -36.29
CA GLU A 7 -54.30 -22.12 -36.51
C GLU A 7 -53.15 -21.10 -36.67
N ASN A 8 -53.31 -20.07 -37.51
CA ASN A 8 -52.31 -19.04 -37.74
C ASN A 8 -51.99 -18.22 -36.47
N LYS A 9 -53.01 -17.94 -35.64
CA LYS A 9 -52.81 -17.26 -34.34
C LYS A 9 -51.97 -18.11 -33.37
N THR A 10 -52.17 -19.43 -33.39
CA THR A 10 -51.46 -20.38 -32.52
C THR A 10 -49.99 -20.53 -32.92
N GLU A 11 -49.70 -20.58 -34.22
CA GLU A 11 -48.32 -20.63 -34.74
C GLU A 11 -47.52 -19.35 -34.43
N ASN A 12 -48.12 -18.17 -34.59
CA ASN A 12 -47.49 -16.91 -34.19
C ASN A 12 -47.18 -16.83 -32.69
N LEU A 13 -48.05 -17.38 -31.84
CA LEU A 13 -47.85 -17.48 -30.40
C LEU A 13 -46.67 -18.41 -30.06
N ARG A 14 -46.52 -19.53 -30.78
CA ARG A 14 -45.38 -20.45 -30.62
C ARG A 14 -44.06 -19.80 -31.05
N LEU A 15 -44.04 -19.12 -32.20
CA LEU A 15 -42.87 -18.37 -32.66
C LEU A 15 -42.44 -17.29 -31.66
N LYS A 16 -43.39 -16.50 -31.14
CA LYS A 16 -43.08 -15.50 -30.11
C LYS A 16 -42.48 -16.12 -28.85
N LYS A 17 -43.00 -17.26 -28.38
CA LYS A 17 -42.44 -17.98 -27.23
C LYS A 17 -41.02 -18.45 -27.49
N ILE A 18 -40.75 -19.02 -28.66
CA ILE A 18 -39.40 -19.48 -29.05
C ILE A 18 -38.42 -18.30 -29.09
N ILE A 19 -38.83 -17.16 -29.66
CA ILE A 19 -38.01 -15.95 -29.69
C ILE A 19 -37.71 -15.46 -28.27
N VAL A 20 -38.71 -15.43 -27.39
CA VAL A 20 -38.52 -15.02 -25.98
C VAL A 20 -37.55 -15.96 -25.26
N TYR A 21 -37.68 -17.28 -25.42
CA TYR A 21 -36.75 -18.22 -24.81
C TYR A 21 -35.33 -18.09 -25.36
N PHE A 22 -35.20 -17.85 -26.67
CA PHE A 22 -33.90 -17.63 -27.29
C PHE A 22 -33.21 -16.36 -26.77
N ILE A 23 -33.95 -15.25 -26.66
CA ILE A 23 -33.44 -13.99 -26.09
C ILE A 23 -33.02 -14.21 -24.63
N LEU A 24 -33.84 -14.91 -23.85
CA LEU A 24 -33.53 -15.20 -22.45
C LEU A 24 -32.26 -16.04 -22.32
N LEU A 25 -32.09 -17.07 -23.17
CA LEU A 25 -30.88 -17.89 -23.21
C LEU A 25 -29.66 -17.04 -23.60
N ALA A 26 -29.79 -16.18 -24.60
CA ALA A 26 -28.71 -15.29 -25.02
C ALA A 26 -28.29 -14.31 -23.91
N LEU A 27 -29.26 -13.76 -23.15
CA LEU A 27 -28.98 -12.89 -22.00
C LEU A 27 -28.29 -13.61 -20.85
N VAL A 28 -28.69 -14.84 -20.53
CA VAL A 28 -28.04 -15.65 -19.50
C VAL A 28 -26.62 -16.00 -19.93
N PHE A 29 -26.43 -16.38 -21.20
CA PHE A 29 -25.13 -16.70 -21.74
C PHE A 29 -24.18 -15.49 -21.75
N SER A 30 -24.66 -14.33 -22.19
CA SER A 30 -23.87 -13.10 -22.18
C SER A 30 -23.50 -12.67 -20.75
N SER A 31 -24.42 -12.79 -19.80
CA SER A 31 -24.15 -12.54 -18.39
C SER A 31 -23.05 -13.47 -17.85
N ALA A 32 -23.12 -14.77 -18.16
CA ALA A 32 -22.11 -15.74 -17.75
C ALA A 32 -20.73 -15.40 -18.34
N MET A 33 -20.66 -15.06 -19.63
CA MET A 33 -19.40 -14.63 -20.25
C MET A 33 -18.86 -13.34 -19.62
N MET A 34 -19.72 -12.36 -19.34
CA MET A 34 -19.31 -11.07 -18.79
C MET A 34 -18.67 -11.22 -17.40
N VAL A 35 -19.22 -12.10 -16.55
CA VAL A 35 -18.63 -12.39 -15.23
C VAL A 35 -17.23 -13.01 -15.37
N VAL A 36 -17.06 -13.94 -16.31
CA VAL A 36 -15.74 -14.58 -16.56
C VAL A 36 -14.72 -13.55 -17.03
N PHE A 37 -15.09 -12.68 -17.97
CA PHE A 37 -14.22 -11.60 -18.43
C PHE A 37 -13.83 -10.64 -17.30
N GLN A 38 -14.80 -10.22 -16.50
CA GLN A 38 -14.55 -9.34 -15.36
C GLN A 38 -13.56 -9.96 -14.36
N VAL A 39 -13.69 -11.25 -14.06
CA VAL A 39 -12.76 -11.95 -13.15
C VAL A 39 -11.37 -12.08 -13.77
N PHE A 40 -11.28 -12.35 -15.07
CA PHE A 40 -9.99 -12.43 -15.77
C PHE A 40 -9.25 -11.09 -15.74
N GLU A 41 -9.95 -10.00 -16.10
CA GLU A 41 -9.40 -8.65 -16.13
C GLU A 41 -9.00 -8.19 -14.73
N TYR A 42 -9.87 -8.43 -13.74
CA TYR A 42 -9.53 -8.20 -12.33
C TYR A 42 -8.24 -8.91 -11.92
N ARG A 43 -8.08 -10.21 -12.25
CA ARG A 43 -6.86 -10.95 -11.92
C ARG A 43 -5.63 -10.44 -12.69
N HIS A 44 -5.82 -9.93 -13.90
CA HIS A 44 -4.73 -9.36 -14.69
C HIS A 44 -4.22 -8.06 -14.07
N ASP A 45 -5.12 -7.13 -13.78
CA ASP A 45 -4.78 -5.84 -13.18
C ASP A 45 -4.22 -6.01 -11.76
N TYR A 46 -4.83 -6.89 -10.98
CA TYR A 46 -4.39 -7.19 -9.62
C TYR A 46 -2.97 -7.76 -9.58
N ARG A 47 -2.54 -8.49 -10.62
CA ARG A 47 -1.17 -9.00 -10.70
C ARG A 47 -0.15 -7.89 -10.81
N GLN A 48 -0.41 -6.87 -11.64
CA GLN A 48 0.47 -5.71 -11.76
C GLN A 48 0.53 -4.93 -10.46
N LEU A 49 -0.63 -4.65 -9.86
CA LEU A 49 -0.71 -3.96 -8.57
C LEU A 49 0.06 -4.72 -7.48
N SER A 50 -0.12 -6.04 -7.41
CA SER A 50 0.59 -6.89 -6.43
C SER A 50 2.10 -6.88 -6.64
N GLY A 51 2.58 -6.76 -7.89
CA GLY A 51 3.99 -6.60 -8.19
C GLY A 51 4.55 -5.32 -7.58
N PHE A 52 3.94 -4.17 -7.89
CA PHE A 52 4.38 -2.89 -7.32
C PHE A 52 4.29 -2.84 -5.79
N MET A 53 3.30 -3.50 -5.19
CA MET A 53 3.22 -3.59 -3.73
C MET A 53 4.39 -4.38 -3.14
N ARG A 54 4.81 -5.48 -3.77
CA ARG A 54 5.98 -6.25 -3.33
C ARG A 54 7.25 -5.43 -3.44
N ASP A 55 7.49 -4.77 -4.57
CA ASP A 55 8.69 -3.94 -4.77
C ASP A 55 8.77 -2.83 -3.71
N ARG A 56 7.63 -2.20 -3.39
CA ARG A 56 7.54 -1.18 -2.35
C ARG A 56 7.84 -1.76 -0.96
N ASP A 57 7.32 -2.94 -0.66
CA ASP A 57 7.52 -3.57 0.64
C ASP A 57 8.98 -4.02 0.82
N ASP A 58 9.61 -4.54 -0.24
CA ASP A 58 11.05 -4.87 -0.25
C ASP A 58 11.91 -3.62 -0.02
N LEU A 59 11.60 -2.51 -0.70
CA LEU A 59 12.32 -1.25 -0.53
C LEU A 59 12.14 -0.67 0.89
N ASN A 60 10.96 -0.80 1.47
CA ASN A 60 10.70 -0.41 2.85
C ASN A 60 11.50 -1.27 3.85
N ALA A 61 11.65 -2.56 3.59
CA ALA A 61 12.45 -3.45 4.42
C ALA A 61 13.94 -3.05 4.38
N GLU A 62 14.46 -2.78 3.18
CA GLU A 62 15.84 -2.28 3.02
C GLU A 62 16.04 -0.92 3.71
N TRP A 63 15.10 0.01 3.54
CA TRP A 63 15.15 1.31 4.21
C TRP A 63 15.14 1.17 5.74
N GLY A 64 14.31 0.27 6.28
CA GLY A 64 14.29 -0.03 7.72
C GLY A 64 15.63 -0.56 8.21
N ARG A 65 16.26 -1.46 7.45
CA ARG A 65 17.61 -1.97 7.76
C ARG A 65 18.65 -0.86 7.72
N LEU A 66 18.66 -0.03 6.68
CA LEU A 66 19.59 1.11 6.55
C LEU A 66 19.43 2.10 7.70
N LEU A 67 18.19 2.35 8.15
CA LEU A 67 17.94 3.23 9.28
C LEU A 67 18.55 2.67 10.57
N ILE A 68 18.42 1.36 10.81
CA ILE A 68 19.04 0.70 11.97
C ILE A 68 20.57 0.79 11.88
N GLU A 69 21.14 0.57 10.69
CA GLU A 69 22.57 0.73 10.46
C GLU A 69 23.02 2.16 10.77
N GLN A 70 22.30 3.18 10.29
CA GLN A 70 22.58 4.59 10.56
C GLN A 70 22.51 4.92 12.06
N GLN A 71 21.48 4.45 12.76
CA GLN A 71 21.34 4.65 14.21
C GLN A 71 22.50 3.98 14.97
N THR A 72 22.95 2.82 14.49
CA THR A 72 24.09 2.09 15.09
C THR A 72 25.41 2.84 14.88
N PHE A 73 25.64 3.42 13.70
CA PHE A 73 26.84 4.24 13.43
C PHE A 73 26.86 5.59 14.15
N GLY A 74 25.68 6.19 14.35
CA GLY A 74 25.51 7.44 15.09
C GLY A 74 25.46 7.26 16.62
N ALA A 75 25.50 6.03 17.12
CA ALA A 75 25.43 5.75 18.55
C ALA A 75 26.60 6.42 19.29
N THR A 76 26.29 7.13 20.37
CA THR A 76 27.25 7.89 21.18
C THR A 76 28.46 7.04 21.62
N ALA A 77 28.25 5.73 21.85
CA ALA A 77 29.33 4.80 22.19
C ALA A 77 30.38 4.66 21.06
N GLN A 78 29.96 4.59 19.80
CA GLN A 78 30.87 4.53 18.64
C GLN A 78 31.59 5.86 18.44
N ILE A 79 30.88 6.98 18.57
CA ILE A 79 31.46 8.33 18.45
C ILE A 79 32.50 8.55 19.55
N GLY A 80 32.18 8.22 20.80
CA GLY A 80 33.10 8.33 21.94
C GLY A 80 34.35 7.46 21.76
N THR A 81 34.18 6.21 21.29
CA THR A 81 35.33 5.33 21.01
C THR A 81 36.23 5.90 19.92
N ARG A 82 35.67 6.46 18.83
CA ARG A 82 36.46 7.11 17.77
C ARG A 82 37.13 8.39 18.26
N ALA A 83 36.45 9.18 19.09
CA ALA A 83 37.04 10.39 19.69
C ALA A 83 38.27 10.05 20.56
N VAL A 84 38.19 8.99 21.35
CA VAL A 84 39.33 8.55 22.19
C VAL A 84 40.45 7.93 21.33
N THR A 85 40.10 7.04 20.39
CA THR A 85 41.12 6.27 19.63
C THR A 85 41.77 7.06 18.49
N GLN A 86 41.01 7.86 17.75
CA GLN A 86 41.50 8.60 16.57
C GLN A 86 41.90 10.03 16.92
N LEU A 87 41.10 10.74 17.72
CA LEU A 87 41.35 12.14 18.09
C LEU A 87 42.09 12.29 19.42
N ARG A 88 42.37 11.19 20.14
CA ARG A 88 43.03 11.18 21.46
C ARG A 88 42.31 12.07 22.49
N MET A 89 40.99 12.24 22.34
CA MET A 89 40.19 12.96 23.32
C MET A 89 40.13 12.15 24.62
N TYR A 90 40.18 12.83 25.75
CA TYR A 90 40.04 12.24 27.07
C TYR A 90 39.14 13.15 27.92
N SER A 91 38.44 12.55 28.90
CA SER A 91 37.66 13.35 29.85
C SER A 91 38.62 13.96 30.87
N PRO A 92 38.64 15.29 31.05
CA PRO A 92 39.51 15.92 32.02
C PRO A 92 39.16 15.47 33.45
N PRO A 93 40.15 15.16 34.30
CA PRO A 93 39.93 14.81 35.70
C PRO A 93 39.47 16.02 36.52
N ALA A 94 38.86 15.77 37.69
CA ALA A 94 38.26 16.83 38.52
C ALA A 94 39.20 18.00 38.87
N ALA A 95 40.52 17.75 38.93
CA ALA A 95 41.53 18.78 39.17
C ALA A 95 41.66 19.82 38.04
N GLN A 96 41.15 19.54 36.84
CA GLN A 96 41.20 20.40 35.66
C GLN A 96 39.83 21.03 35.34
N THR A 97 38.81 20.82 36.18
CA THR A 97 37.44 21.30 35.96
C THR A 97 37.14 22.46 36.91
N VAL A 98 36.72 23.62 36.36
CA VAL A 98 36.30 24.79 37.14
C VAL A 98 34.83 25.05 36.87
N VAL A 99 34.01 25.09 37.94
CA VAL A 99 32.58 25.44 37.85
C VAL A 99 32.44 26.93 38.12
N ILE A 100 31.86 27.65 37.16
CA ILE A 100 31.62 29.10 37.26
C ILE A 100 30.13 29.29 37.53
N SER A 101 29.77 29.88 38.67
CA SER A 101 28.41 30.36 38.91
C SER A 101 28.25 31.73 38.27
N LEU A 102 27.18 31.92 37.48
CA LEU A 102 26.86 33.24 36.95
C LEU A 102 26.55 34.19 38.13
N PRO A 103 27.08 35.43 38.11
CA PRO A 103 26.76 36.40 39.14
C PRO A 103 25.25 36.67 39.10
N ALA A 104 24.57 36.48 40.23
CA ALA A 104 23.19 36.92 40.38
C ALA A 104 23.18 38.43 40.13
N THR A 105 22.50 38.86 39.07
CA THR A 105 22.21 40.28 38.81
C THR A 105 21.54 40.86 40.05
N THR A 106 22.28 41.67 40.81
CA THR A 106 21.75 42.55 41.84
C THR A 106 20.80 43.53 41.15
N GLN A 107 19.49 43.28 41.31
CA GLN A 107 18.45 44.25 41.01
C GLN A 107 18.62 45.42 41.98
N ASP A 108 19.37 46.43 41.56
CA ASP A 108 19.44 47.72 42.25
C ASP A 108 18.06 48.37 42.16
N LYS A 109 17.32 48.34 43.28
CA LYS A 109 16.13 49.16 43.47
C LYS A 109 16.55 50.62 43.51
N LYS A 110 16.07 51.40 42.55
CA LYS A 110 15.90 52.85 42.68
C LYS A 110 14.42 53.18 42.66
#